data_AF-A0A2D7H1P4-F1
#
_entry.id   AF-A0A2D7H1P4-F1
#
_cell.length_a   1.000
_cell.length_b   1.000
_cell.length_c   1.000
_cell.angle_alpha   90.00
_cell.angle_beta   90.00
_cell.angle_gamma   90.00
#
_symmetry.space_group_name_H-M   'P 1'
#
loop_
_entity.id
_entity.type
_entity.pdbx_description
1 polymer ?
#
loop_
_entity_poly.entity_id
_entity_poly.type
_entity_poly.pdbx_seq_one_letter_code
_entity_poly.pdbx_strand_id
1 'polypeptide(L)'
;MSLKVSLLTQTLTVALLTTVVLAQPSGRRGGGGFSSMMSGGGMTPDYMLRDLQKFNDAFDLSEDQLMIVEQILRDYDESFREASDASQEGIGGSFRSMRGSEDDPASQKRDALRQRYRDVQDKLDAARKLGEDADTAKMQENLQNEMNTIREEMQAVRAEQWQSAERQSAFEEISLLIQDQLRLKKQMKNELEGDLVVLLSEEQLALWPALQRQLIRDRLLPRGRLSGETVDVMALVDQQEFDADVLATLSPALDEWDVQVASALTAREDYIVETQGVLMSSMTTMDVSGGIDVMKTQGSLSESVRSINDLAIENIVLLLPSELSKAFDDEAKQRGYPRIFRTTRVERAYEAAQELEGLEADILSAIVDLEMAIVIELAYANEHILSETHRWESQENLDRMNRFAQRMSGGSSERAASPIREAEDAKRVIEDTYLEQLKMLLTEEQIEALGGLETSKDRESNRDREGRGAGSGYSDRGGRGGFEGGREEFIKRFDKNGDGEINEEERVAIREYFRNGGGRPN
;
A
#
# COMPACT_ATOMS: atom_id res chain seq x y z
N MET A 1 -10.54 25.29 17.34
CA MET A 1 -10.50 26.40 16.37
C MET A 1 -9.25 27.23 16.59
N SER A 2 -8.10 26.77 16.10
CA SER A 2 -7.00 27.68 15.71
C SER A 2 -6.89 27.74 14.17
N LEU A 3 -8.04 27.53 13.52
CA LEU A 3 -8.29 27.79 12.12
C LEU A 3 -8.69 29.27 11.99
N LYS A 4 -7.71 30.12 11.67
CA LYS A 4 -7.85 31.38 10.90
C LYS A 4 -9.07 32.30 11.16
N VAL A 5 -9.54 32.48 12.40
CA VAL A 5 -10.50 33.53 12.75
C VAL A 5 -9.98 34.38 13.91
N SER A 6 -8.90 35.13 13.67
CA SER A 6 -8.67 36.45 14.26
C SER A 6 -7.41 37.04 13.68
N LEU A 7 -7.54 37.77 12.56
CA LEU A 7 -6.76 38.96 12.24
C LEU A 7 -7.30 39.54 10.93
N LEU A 8 -8.34 40.36 11.09
CA LEU A 8 -8.79 41.27 10.05
C LEU A 8 -7.77 42.43 10.00
N THR A 9 -7.43 42.82 8.76
CA THR A 9 -6.66 44.00 8.33
C THR A 9 -5.13 43.90 8.32
N GLN A 10 -4.57 43.39 7.21
CA GLN A 10 -3.83 44.22 6.26
C GLN A 10 -3.59 43.46 4.95
N THR A 11 -3.97 44.11 3.85
CA THR A 11 -3.73 43.68 2.48
C THR A 11 -2.24 43.57 2.19
N LEU A 12 -1.75 42.35 1.95
CA LEU A 12 -0.55 42.15 1.16
C LEU A 12 -0.69 40.88 0.32
N THR A 13 -0.90 41.08 -0.98
CA THR A 13 -0.78 40.07 -2.02
C THR A 13 0.63 39.51 -2.02
N VAL A 14 0.82 38.33 -1.43
CA VAL A 14 2.04 37.52 -1.61
C VAL A 14 1.66 36.33 -2.47
N ALA A 15 2.12 36.37 -3.72
CA ALA A 15 2.06 35.24 -4.63
C ALA A 15 2.96 34.13 -4.07
N LEU A 16 2.35 33.13 -3.43
CA LEU A 16 3.02 31.91 -3.02
C LEU A 16 3.12 31.00 -4.24
N LEU A 17 4.36 30.88 -4.75
CA LEU A 17 4.78 29.80 -5.63
C LEU A 17 4.46 28.47 -4.96
N THR A 18 3.39 27.82 -5.38
CA THR A 18 3.10 26.43 -5.08
C THR A 18 4.13 25.54 -5.76
N THR A 19 5.23 25.26 -5.07
CA THR A 19 5.99 24.05 -5.37
C THR A 19 5.11 22.87 -4.99
N VAL A 20 4.37 22.39 -5.98
CA VAL A 20 3.76 21.07 -5.99
C VAL A 20 4.89 20.06 -5.80
N VAL A 21 5.20 19.76 -4.54
CA VAL A 21 5.97 18.57 -4.20
C VAL A 21 5.00 17.42 -4.38
N LEU A 22 4.94 16.91 -5.62
CA LEU A 22 4.51 15.55 -5.89
C LEU A 22 5.43 14.63 -5.09
N ALA A 23 5.09 14.44 -3.82
CA ALA A 23 5.51 13.27 -3.06
C ALA A 23 4.75 12.08 -3.67
N GLN A 24 5.09 11.74 -4.91
CA GLN A 24 4.94 10.38 -5.37
C GLN A 24 5.63 9.53 -4.31
N PRO A 25 4.96 8.55 -3.68
CA PRO A 25 5.67 7.53 -2.94
C PRO A 25 6.54 6.87 -3.99
N SER A 26 7.82 7.25 -4.02
CA SER A 26 8.79 6.69 -4.93
C SER A 26 8.63 5.19 -4.77
N GLY A 27 8.21 4.54 -5.85
CA GLY A 27 8.12 3.10 -5.97
C GLY A 27 9.53 2.51 -5.91
N ARG A 28 10.21 2.68 -4.78
CA ARG A 28 11.29 1.79 -4.39
C ARG A 28 10.60 0.49 -4.05
N ARG A 29 10.59 -0.37 -5.06
CA ARG A 29 10.58 -1.83 -4.95
C ARG A 29 11.85 -2.25 -4.19
N GLY A 30 11.97 -1.80 -2.94
CA GLY A 30 13.01 -2.15 -1.99
C GLY A 30 12.34 -3.05 -0.97
N GLY A 31 12.81 -4.30 -0.88
CA GLY A 31 12.25 -5.28 0.04
C GLY A 31 12.15 -4.68 1.44
N GLY A 32 10.92 -4.62 1.96
CA GLY A 32 10.65 -4.48 3.39
C GLY A 32 11.21 -5.72 4.08
N GLY A 33 12.53 -5.75 4.23
CA GLY A 33 13.25 -6.78 4.95
C GLY A 33 13.16 -6.53 6.44
N PHE A 34 13.59 -7.54 7.20
CA PHE A 34 13.79 -7.54 8.64
C PHE A 34 14.33 -6.21 9.21
N SER A 35 15.23 -5.52 8.49
CA SER A 35 15.79 -4.22 8.86
C SER A 35 14.76 -3.07 8.92
N SER A 36 13.78 -3.01 8.01
CA SER A 36 12.70 -2.00 8.06
C SER A 36 11.69 -2.29 9.17
N MET A 37 11.54 -3.56 9.53
CA MET A 37 10.69 -4.02 10.63
C MET A 37 11.33 -3.72 12.00
N MET A 38 12.66 -3.63 12.05
CA MET A 38 13.47 -3.41 13.25
C MET A 38 13.93 -1.97 13.47
N SER A 39 13.76 -1.07 12.49
CA SER A 39 14.16 0.35 12.59
C SER A 39 12.99 1.31 12.80
N GLY A 40 11.77 0.80 12.97
CA GLY A 40 10.57 1.62 13.14
C GLY A 40 10.52 2.32 14.50
N GLY A 41 10.34 3.64 14.49
CA GLY A 41 9.93 4.44 15.65
C GLY A 41 11.06 5.03 16.50
N GLY A 42 12.00 4.19 16.96
CA GLY A 42 13.03 4.58 17.94
C GLY A 42 14.26 5.31 17.38
N MET A 43 14.53 5.17 16.08
CA MET A 43 15.74 5.69 15.42
C MET A 43 15.56 7.07 14.76
N THR A 44 14.38 7.66 14.93
CA THR A 44 14.05 8.98 14.40
C THR A 44 13.69 9.90 15.55
N PRO A 45 14.20 11.13 15.58
CA PRO A 45 13.84 12.08 16.62
C PRO A 45 12.37 12.49 16.51
N ASP A 46 11.80 12.99 17.61
CA ASP A 46 10.41 13.45 17.64
C ASP A 46 10.27 14.89 17.11
N TYR A 47 11.34 15.67 17.22
CA TYR A 47 11.46 17.05 16.76
C TYR A 47 12.69 17.19 15.86
N MET A 48 12.69 18.13 14.92
CA MET A 48 13.85 18.39 14.05
C MET A 48 14.05 19.88 13.83
N LEU A 49 15.26 20.29 13.47
CA LEU A 49 15.55 21.69 13.14
C LEU A 49 14.64 22.25 12.03
N ARG A 50 14.24 21.40 11.07
CA ARG A 50 13.30 21.77 10.00
C ARG A 50 11.91 22.18 10.51
N ASP A 51 11.56 21.81 11.73
CA ASP A 51 10.27 22.15 12.33
C ASP A 51 10.26 23.58 12.90
N LEU A 52 11.42 24.25 12.99
CA LEU A 52 11.56 25.63 13.50
C LEU A 52 10.55 26.61 12.87
N GLN A 53 10.31 26.51 11.56
CA GLN A 53 9.34 27.38 10.89
C GLN A 53 7.93 27.17 11.45
N LYS A 54 7.54 25.93 11.77
CA LYS A 54 6.21 25.64 12.34
C LYS A 54 6.10 26.15 13.78
N PHE A 55 7.17 26.08 14.56
CA PHE A 55 7.22 26.71 15.88
C PHE A 55 7.00 28.22 15.77
N ASN A 56 7.69 28.87 14.85
CA ASN A 56 7.54 30.30 14.60
C ASN A 56 6.11 30.65 14.14
N ASP A 57 5.58 29.92 13.17
CA ASP A 57 4.25 30.17 12.61
C ASP A 57 3.14 29.92 13.64
N ALA A 58 3.32 28.94 14.54
CA ALA A 58 2.33 28.61 15.56
C ALA A 58 2.34 29.57 16.75
N PHE A 59 3.50 30.11 17.12
CA PHE A 59 3.66 30.90 18.34
C PHE A 59 3.94 32.38 18.12
N ASP A 60 4.16 32.81 16.88
CA ASP A 60 4.62 34.16 16.54
C ASP A 60 5.82 34.55 17.41
N LEU A 61 6.89 33.76 17.31
CA LEU A 61 8.07 33.92 18.16
C LEU A 61 8.74 35.26 17.88
N SER A 62 9.09 35.99 18.94
CA SER A 62 10.00 37.14 18.80
C SER A 62 11.36 36.71 18.24
N GLU A 63 12.14 37.63 17.65
CA GLU A 63 13.48 37.32 17.12
C GLU A 63 14.37 36.66 18.18
N ASP A 64 14.32 37.13 19.43
CA ASP A 64 15.07 36.55 20.55
C ASP A 64 14.60 35.13 20.89
N GLN A 65 13.28 34.90 20.96
CA GLN A 65 12.73 33.56 21.18
C GLN A 65 13.07 32.61 20.03
N LEU A 66 12.99 33.07 18.79
CA LEU A 66 13.29 32.28 17.60
C LEU A 66 14.73 31.78 17.62
N MET A 67 15.70 32.65 17.95
CA MET A 67 17.11 32.27 18.11
C MET A 67 17.31 31.22 19.20
N ILE A 68 16.59 31.34 20.33
CA ILE A 68 16.68 30.37 21.43
C ILE A 68 16.05 29.02 21.04
N VAL A 69 14.87 29.01 20.43
CA VAL A 69 14.22 27.79 19.93
C VAL A 69 15.08 27.10 18.89
N GLU A 70 15.68 27.86 17.98
CA GLU A 70 16.63 27.33 16.99
C GLU A 70 17.80 26.64 17.67
N GLN A 71 18.41 27.27 18.68
CA GLN A 71 19.53 26.67 19.41
C GLN A 71 19.11 25.40 20.15
N ILE A 72 17.97 25.40 20.84
CA ILE A 72 17.41 24.22 21.53
C ILE A 72 17.22 23.06 20.55
N LEU A 73 16.63 23.33 19.37
CA LEU A 73 16.41 22.32 18.33
C LEU A 73 17.72 21.80 17.74
N ARG A 74 18.74 22.67 17.57
CA ARG A 74 20.08 22.27 17.10
C ARG A 74 20.77 21.34 18.10
N ASP A 75 20.78 21.72 19.38
CA ASP A 75 21.42 20.95 20.45
C ASP A 75 20.75 19.58 20.61
N TYR A 76 19.42 19.54 20.52
CA TYR A 76 18.66 18.29 20.54
C TYR A 76 18.95 17.40 19.32
N ASP A 77 18.96 17.96 18.10
CA ASP A 77 19.21 17.19 16.87
C ASP A 77 20.63 16.62 16.86
N GLU A 78 21.63 17.40 17.28
CA GLU A 78 23.03 16.95 17.42
C GLU A 78 23.15 15.83 18.45
N SER A 79 22.61 16.02 19.65
CA SER A 79 22.66 15.03 20.72
C SER A 79 21.91 13.75 20.36
N PHE A 80 20.76 13.86 19.68
CA PHE A 80 19.98 12.70 19.25
C PHE A 80 20.73 11.93 18.18
N ARG A 81 21.33 12.64 17.22
CA ARG A 81 22.09 12.03 16.14
C ARG A 81 23.30 11.27 16.68
N GLU A 82 24.07 11.85 17.59
CA GLU A 82 25.22 11.18 18.21
C GLU A 82 24.79 9.86 18.87
N ALA A 83 23.72 9.90 19.67
CA ALA A 83 23.23 8.70 20.34
C ALA A 83 22.64 7.66 19.38
N SER A 84 21.88 8.11 18.38
CA SER A 84 21.33 7.24 17.34
C SER A 84 22.44 6.58 16.51
N ASP A 85 23.48 7.32 16.14
CA ASP A 85 24.61 6.79 15.37
C ASP A 85 25.36 5.71 16.18
N ALA A 86 25.57 5.93 17.48
CA ALA A 86 26.15 4.93 18.38
C ALA A 86 25.27 3.67 18.49
N SER A 87 23.95 3.82 18.63
CA SER A 87 23.01 2.69 18.67
C SER A 87 22.97 1.92 17.35
N GLN A 88 22.96 2.63 16.21
CA GLN A 88 23.01 2.03 14.87
C GLN A 88 24.32 1.29 14.63
N GLU A 89 25.46 1.82 15.07
CA GLU A 89 26.75 1.15 14.97
C GLU A 89 26.77 -0.14 15.80
N GLY A 90 26.26 -0.10 17.04
CA GLY A 90 26.13 -1.27 17.91
C GLY A 90 25.25 -2.36 17.29
N ILE A 91 24.04 -2.00 16.86
CA ILE A 91 23.11 -2.93 16.19
C ILE A 91 23.75 -3.50 14.91
N GLY A 92 24.42 -2.66 14.12
CA GLY A 92 25.14 -3.09 12.93
C GLY A 92 26.31 -4.04 13.25
N GLY A 93 26.99 -3.83 14.37
CA GLY A 93 27.99 -4.74 14.94
C GLY A 93 27.41 -6.13 15.23
N SER A 94 26.32 -6.20 15.98
CA SER A 94 25.64 -7.46 16.32
C SER A 94 25.08 -8.17 15.08
N PHE A 95 24.54 -7.45 14.09
CA PHE A 95 24.13 -8.09 12.84
C PHE A 95 25.30 -8.64 12.01
N ARG A 96 26.47 -7.99 12.05
CA ARG A 96 27.68 -8.49 11.38
C ARG A 96 28.18 -9.76 12.04
N SER A 97 28.14 -9.85 13.38
CA SER A 97 28.55 -11.08 14.09
C SER A 97 27.63 -12.26 13.77
N MET A 98 26.32 -12.04 13.59
CA MET A 98 25.36 -13.10 13.20
C MET A 98 25.62 -13.73 11.82
N ARG A 99 26.22 -13.00 10.88
CA ARG A 99 26.48 -13.52 9.53
C ARG A 99 27.58 -14.59 9.51
N GLY A 100 28.41 -14.67 10.56
CA GLY A 100 29.57 -15.55 10.62
C GLY A 100 30.67 -15.15 9.62
N SER A 101 31.86 -15.75 9.77
CA SER A 101 32.92 -15.69 8.76
C SER A 101 32.64 -16.67 7.62
N GLU A 102 33.18 -16.44 6.42
CA GLU A 102 33.10 -17.41 5.31
C GLU A 102 33.69 -18.79 5.68
N ASP A 103 34.61 -18.81 6.65
CA ASP A 103 35.24 -20.02 7.19
C ASP A 103 34.37 -20.80 8.19
N ASP A 104 33.16 -20.34 8.52
CA ASP A 104 32.23 -21.06 9.41
C ASP A 104 31.78 -22.40 8.77
N PRO A 105 32.00 -23.55 9.44
CA PRO A 105 31.57 -24.86 8.95
C PRO A 105 30.10 -24.94 8.53
N ALA A 106 29.21 -24.22 9.22
CA ALA A 106 27.79 -24.21 8.88
C ALA A 106 27.50 -23.40 7.60
N SER A 107 28.23 -22.30 7.38
CA SER A 107 28.19 -21.53 6.13
C SER A 107 28.72 -22.33 4.94
N GLN A 108 29.84 -23.05 5.11
CA GLN A 108 30.37 -23.97 4.09
C GLN A 108 29.38 -25.09 3.75
N LYS A 109 28.76 -25.69 4.76
CA LYS A 109 27.73 -26.73 4.58
C LYS A 109 26.51 -26.19 3.82
N ARG A 110 26.04 -24.98 4.14
CA ARG A 110 24.94 -24.31 3.41
C ARG A 110 25.30 -24.06 1.95
N ASP A 111 26.53 -23.60 1.66
CA ASP A 111 26.92 -23.29 0.29
C ASP A 111 27.14 -24.55 -0.55
N ALA A 112 27.66 -25.63 0.04
CA ALA A 112 27.69 -26.96 -0.57
C ALA A 112 26.28 -27.48 -0.90
N LEU A 113 25.32 -27.32 0.02
CA LEU A 113 23.92 -27.70 -0.22
C LEU A 113 23.27 -26.87 -1.32
N ARG A 114 23.56 -25.56 -1.40
CA ARG A 114 23.08 -24.68 -2.48
C ARG A 114 23.62 -25.10 -3.85
N GLN A 115 24.89 -25.47 -3.92
CA GLN A 115 25.49 -25.99 -5.16
C GLN A 115 24.81 -27.29 -5.57
N ARG A 116 24.68 -28.25 -4.64
CA ARG A 116 23.99 -29.51 -4.89
C ARG A 116 22.54 -29.31 -5.34
N TYR A 117 21.81 -28.36 -4.75
CA TYR A 117 20.45 -28.01 -5.16
C TYR A 117 20.38 -27.51 -6.60
N ARG A 118 21.30 -26.62 -7.01
CA ARG A 118 21.39 -26.11 -8.38
C ARG A 118 21.68 -27.23 -9.37
N ASP A 119 22.64 -28.10 -9.06
CA ASP A 119 23.01 -29.22 -9.92
C ASP A 119 21.84 -30.20 -10.13
N VAL A 120 21.07 -30.48 -9.08
CA VAL A 120 19.90 -31.36 -9.17
C VAL A 120 18.75 -30.66 -9.92
N GLN A 121 18.57 -29.34 -9.73
CA GLN A 121 17.59 -28.56 -10.48
C GLN A 121 17.90 -28.57 -11.99
N ASP A 122 19.17 -28.36 -12.38
CA ASP A 122 19.60 -28.39 -13.78
C ASP A 122 19.38 -29.77 -14.41
N LYS A 123 19.68 -30.86 -13.66
CA LYS A 123 19.39 -32.24 -14.08
C LYS A 123 17.89 -32.48 -14.26
N LEU A 124 17.06 -31.95 -13.36
CA LEU A 124 15.60 -32.11 -13.43
C LEU A 124 15.04 -31.39 -14.66
N ASP A 125 15.51 -30.17 -14.94
CA ASP A 125 15.11 -29.41 -16.12
C ASP A 125 15.61 -30.04 -17.43
N ALA A 126 16.78 -30.68 -17.41
CA ALA A 126 17.26 -31.48 -18.54
C ALA A 126 16.41 -32.76 -18.74
N ALA A 127 16.06 -33.46 -17.66
CA ALA A 127 15.22 -34.67 -17.70
C ALA A 127 13.80 -34.39 -18.21
N ARG A 128 13.23 -33.23 -17.89
CA ARG A 128 11.92 -32.79 -18.41
C ARG A 128 11.90 -32.58 -19.92
N LYS A 129 13.05 -32.25 -20.53
CA LYS A 129 13.18 -32.05 -21.98
C LYS A 129 13.33 -33.35 -22.77
N LEU A 130 13.59 -34.47 -22.10
CA LEU A 130 13.88 -35.76 -22.74
C LEU A 130 12.63 -36.62 -23.03
N GLY A 131 11.42 -36.17 -22.68
CA GLY A 131 10.16 -36.90 -22.90
C GLY A 131 9.63 -37.65 -21.67
N GLU A 132 8.49 -38.34 -21.81
CA GLU A 132 7.80 -39.09 -20.73
C GLU A 132 7.84 -40.61 -20.99
N ASP A 133 9.03 -41.20 -20.99
CA ASP A 133 9.20 -42.65 -20.94
C ASP A 133 9.38 -43.14 -19.49
N ALA A 134 9.07 -44.41 -19.21
CA ALA A 134 9.09 -44.97 -17.84
C ALA A 134 10.43 -44.76 -17.10
N ASP A 135 11.55 -44.83 -17.82
CA ASP A 135 12.89 -44.59 -17.26
C ASP A 135 13.13 -43.10 -16.93
N THR A 136 12.63 -42.20 -17.78
CA THR A 136 12.70 -40.74 -17.53
C THR A 136 11.80 -40.31 -16.38
N ALA A 137 10.62 -40.90 -16.23
CA ALA A 137 9.72 -40.65 -15.10
C ALA A 137 10.38 -41.06 -13.77
N LYS A 138 10.99 -42.24 -13.73
CA LYS A 138 11.74 -42.73 -12.55
C LYS A 138 12.96 -41.86 -12.23
N MET A 139 13.66 -41.36 -13.25
CA MET A 139 14.77 -40.41 -13.07
C MET A 139 14.28 -39.08 -12.48
N GLN A 140 13.16 -38.54 -12.98
CA GLN A 140 12.55 -37.31 -12.46
C GLN A 140 12.10 -37.47 -11.01
N GLU A 141 11.47 -38.60 -10.66
CA GLU A 141 11.08 -38.93 -9.28
C GLU A 141 12.31 -38.97 -8.34
N ASN A 142 13.39 -39.64 -8.75
CA ASN A 142 14.62 -39.69 -7.97
C ASN A 142 15.24 -38.30 -7.74
N LEU A 143 15.27 -37.46 -8.78
CA LEU A 143 15.77 -36.09 -8.69
C LEU A 143 14.87 -35.22 -7.80
N GLN A 144 13.55 -35.39 -7.86
CA GLN A 144 12.62 -34.70 -6.94
C GLN A 144 12.82 -35.11 -5.49
N ASN A 145 13.03 -36.41 -5.24
CA ASN A 145 13.35 -36.92 -3.90
C ASN A 145 14.67 -36.34 -3.40
N GLU A 146 15.71 -36.32 -4.24
CA GLU A 146 17.00 -35.69 -3.90
C GLU A 146 16.83 -34.19 -3.58
N MET A 147 16.01 -33.46 -4.34
CA MET A 147 15.69 -32.06 -4.05
C MET A 147 15.01 -31.88 -2.69
N ASN A 148 14.09 -32.78 -2.33
CA ASN A 148 13.42 -32.73 -1.04
C ASN A 148 14.41 -32.99 0.11
N THR A 149 15.29 -33.97 -0.04
CA THR A 149 16.36 -34.23 0.95
C THR A 149 17.29 -33.02 1.10
N ILE A 150 17.72 -32.40 -0.01
CA ILE A 150 18.57 -31.19 0.06
C ILE A 150 17.82 -30.04 0.74
N ARG A 151 16.51 -29.89 0.53
CA ARG A 151 15.68 -28.89 1.24
C ARG A 151 15.64 -29.17 2.74
N GLU A 152 15.42 -30.40 3.16
CA GLU A 152 15.42 -30.81 4.57
C GLU A 152 16.79 -30.54 5.22
N GLU A 153 17.88 -30.91 4.55
CA GLU A 153 19.25 -30.63 5.03
C GLU A 153 19.51 -29.12 5.14
N MET A 154 19.08 -28.32 4.15
CA MET A 154 19.17 -26.85 4.21
C MET A 154 18.35 -26.26 5.35
N GLN A 155 17.17 -26.82 5.64
CA GLN A 155 16.32 -26.39 6.75
C GLN A 155 16.98 -26.72 8.10
N ALA A 156 17.52 -27.92 8.26
CA ALA A 156 18.22 -28.33 9.48
C ALA A 156 19.44 -27.43 9.76
N VAL A 157 20.27 -27.17 8.73
CA VAL A 157 21.43 -26.27 8.86
C VAL A 157 20.97 -24.86 9.24
N ARG A 158 19.87 -24.36 8.64
CA ARG A 158 19.31 -23.04 8.99
C ARG A 158 18.81 -22.98 10.43
N ALA A 159 18.12 -24.02 10.90
CA ALA A 159 17.57 -24.09 12.26
C ALA A 159 18.68 -24.16 13.32
N GLU A 160 19.69 -25.01 13.10
CA GLU A 160 20.88 -25.11 13.95
C GLU A 160 21.62 -23.76 14.03
N GLN A 161 21.83 -23.14 12.87
CA GLN A 161 22.40 -21.81 12.78
C GLN A 161 21.57 -20.74 13.50
N TRP A 162 20.25 -20.78 13.39
CA TRP A 162 19.34 -19.83 14.08
C TRP A 162 19.40 -19.97 15.60
N GLN A 163 19.57 -21.20 16.10
CA GLN A 163 19.64 -21.52 17.53
C GLN A 163 21.07 -21.45 18.11
N SER A 164 22.04 -20.92 17.37
CA SER A 164 23.41 -20.80 17.89
C SER A 164 23.50 -19.78 19.03
N ALA A 165 24.34 -20.05 20.03
CA ALA A 165 24.54 -19.16 21.17
C ALA A 165 25.02 -17.75 20.73
N GLU A 166 25.83 -17.68 19.68
CA GLU A 166 26.31 -16.41 19.10
C GLU A 166 25.15 -15.56 18.56
N ARG A 167 24.20 -16.16 17.83
CA ARG A 167 23.04 -15.42 17.32
C ARG A 167 22.09 -15.02 18.44
N GLN A 168 21.83 -15.92 19.39
CA GLN A 168 20.99 -15.60 20.54
C GLN A 168 21.56 -14.42 21.33
N SER A 169 22.86 -14.42 21.62
CA SER A 169 23.56 -13.32 22.28
C SER A 169 23.48 -12.02 21.47
N ALA A 170 23.74 -12.08 20.16
CA ALA A 170 23.64 -10.90 19.30
C ALA A 170 22.20 -10.33 19.23
N PHE A 171 21.16 -11.16 19.30
CA PHE A 171 19.77 -10.69 19.35
C PHE A 171 19.40 -10.07 20.70
N GLU A 172 19.92 -10.62 21.79
CA GLU A 172 19.76 -10.04 23.12
C GLU A 172 20.42 -8.66 23.18
N GLU A 173 21.64 -8.52 22.66
CA GLU A 173 22.35 -7.24 22.55
C GLU A 173 21.56 -6.22 21.72
N ILE A 174 21.06 -6.59 20.54
CA ILE A 174 20.21 -5.72 19.72
C ILE A 174 18.97 -5.27 20.49
N SER A 175 18.33 -6.19 21.22
CA SER A 175 17.11 -5.88 21.98
C SER A 175 17.39 -4.86 23.09
N LEU A 176 18.52 -4.98 23.79
CA LEU A 176 18.95 -4.01 24.80
C LEU A 176 19.27 -2.65 24.18
N LEU A 177 20.05 -2.61 23.09
CA LEU A 177 20.39 -1.36 22.39
C LEU A 177 19.16 -0.60 21.91
N ILE A 178 18.14 -1.31 21.42
CA ILE A 178 16.86 -0.73 21.04
C ILE A 178 16.13 -0.18 22.27
N GLN A 179 16.04 -0.94 23.35
CA GLN A 179 15.38 -0.47 24.58
C GLN A 179 16.04 0.79 25.16
N ASP A 180 17.36 0.83 25.17
CA ASP A 180 18.11 1.98 25.67
C ASP A 180 17.95 3.20 24.76
N GLN A 181 17.97 3.02 23.44
CA GLN A 181 17.68 4.09 22.48
C GLN A 181 16.28 4.67 22.69
N LEU A 182 15.28 3.83 22.97
CA LEU A 182 13.91 4.27 23.22
C LEU A 182 13.78 5.06 24.53
N ARG A 183 14.46 4.62 25.60
CA ARG A 183 14.51 5.35 26.87
C ARG A 183 15.15 6.72 26.68
N LEU A 184 16.29 6.76 26.00
CA LEU A 184 17.01 8.00 25.72
C LEU A 184 16.16 8.95 24.88
N LYS A 185 15.57 8.46 23.79
CA LYS A 185 14.66 9.25 22.95
C LYS A 185 13.56 9.91 23.78
N LYS A 186 12.91 9.15 24.68
CA LYS A 186 11.86 9.68 25.57
C LYS A 186 12.40 10.73 26.54
N GLN A 187 13.58 10.51 27.11
CA GLN A 187 14.22 11.48 28.00
C GLN A 187 14.51 12.79 27.26
N MET A 188 15.20 12.72 26.13
CA MET A 188 15.56 13.90 25.32
C MET A 188 14.33 14.67 24.85
N LYS A 189 13.26 13.95 24.48
CA LYS A 189 11.97 14.57 24.14
C LYS A 189 11.46 15.41 25.31
N ASN A 190 11.39 14.82 26.52
CA ASN A 190 10.87 15.52 27.69
C ASN A 190 11.74 16.72 28.10
N GLU A 191 13.06 16.61 27.96
CA GLU A 191 14.00 17.71 28.22
C GLU A 191 13.75 18.86 27.25
N LEU A 192 13.73 18.60 25.94
CA LEU A 192 13.43 19.61 24.93
C LEU A 192 12.06 20.25 25.16
N GLU A 193 11.00 19.46 25.39
CA GLU A 193 9.67 20.01 25.66
C GLU A 193 9.65 20.88 26.93
N GLY A 194 10.38 20.48 27.98
CA GLY A 194 10.53 21.27 29.20
C GLY A 194 11.20 22.61 28.94
N ASP A 195 12.31 22.62 28.19
CA ASP A 195 13.05 23.83 27.85
C ASP A 195 12.22 24.79 26.98
N LEU A 196 11.47 24.25 26.02
CA LEU A 196 10.55 25.02 25.19
C LEU A 196 9.45 25.66 26.03
N VAL A 197 8.81 24.92 26.94
CA VAL A 197 7.72 25.44 27.78
C VAL A 197 8.20 26.59 28.67
N VAL A 198 9.44 26.57 29.15
CA VAL A 198 10.01 27.67 29.96
C VAL A 198 10.17 28.97 29.16
N LEU A 199 10.37 28.88 27.84
CA LEU A 199 10.54 30.03 26.95
C LEU A 199 9.22 30.71 26.56
N LEU A 200 8.14 29.93 26.51
CA LEU A 200 6.85 30.39 25.99
C LEU A 200 6.09 31.22 27.04
N SER A 201 5.38 32.24 26.56
CA SER A 201 4.38 32.96 27.37
C SER A 201 3.15 32.10 27.64
N GLU A 202 2.28 32.50 28.58
CA GLU A 202 1.02 31.78 28.86
C GLU A 202 0.11 31.68 27.61
N GLU A 203 0.05 32.72 26.79
CA GLU A 203 -0.73 32.75 25.54
C GLU A 203 -0.15 31.78 24.50
N GLN A 204 1.17 31.77 24.32
CA GLN A 204 1.85 30.83 23.42
C GLN A 204 1.72 29.38 23.92
N LEU A 205 1.85 29.17 25.23
CA LEU A 205 1.71 27.84 25.84
C LEU A 205 0.31 27.24 25.60
N ALA A 206 -0.73 28.07 25.52
CA ALA A 206 -2.08 27.60 25.17
C ALA A 206 -2.17 27.02 23.75
N LEU A 207 -1.28 27.41 22.84
CA LEU A 207 -1.21 26.92 21.45
C LEU A 207 -0.36 25.64 21.33
N TRP A 208 0.42 25.29 22.35
CA TRP A 208 1.33 24.14 22.34
C TRP A 208 0.64 22.81 22.02
N PRO A 209 -0.53 22.47 22.60
CA PRO A 209 -1.20 21.22 22.27
C PRO A 209 -1.57 21.10 20.78
N ALA A 210 -1.90 22.20 20.10
CA ALA A 210 -2.23 22.18 18.68
C ALA A 210 -0.99 21.93 17.82
N LEU A 211 0.13 22.60 18.12
CA LEU A 211 1.41 22.37 17.44
C LEU A 211 1.90 20.93 17.64
N GLN A 212 1.82 20.39 18.87
CA GLN A 212 2.21 19.00 19.15
C GLN A 212 1.42 18.02 18.28
N ARG A 213 0.11 18.19 18.14
CA ARG A 213 -0.70 17.31 17.29
C ARG A 213 -0.31 17.44 15.82
N GLN A 214 -0.05 18.65 15.33
CA GLN A 214 0.45 18.84 13.96
C GLN A 214 1.77 18.09 13.71
N LEU A 215 2.75 18.23 14.61
CA LEU A 215 4.04 17.53 14.50
C LEU A 215 3.88 16.01 14.59
N ILE A 216 2.97 15.52 15.43
CA ILE A 216 2.59 14.10 15.51
C ILE A 216 2.03 13.63 14.15
N ARG A 217 1.07 14.35 13.55
CA ARG A 217 0.48 13.98 12.26
C ARG A 217 1.53 13.94 11.16
N ASP A 218 2.34 14.99 11.04
CA ASP A 218 3.39 15.10 10.01
C ASP A 218 4.39 13.93 10.06
N ARG A 219 4.71 13.47 11.27
CA ARG A 219 5.70 12.40 11.49
C ARG A 219 5.09 11.00 11.39
N LEU A 220 3.90 10.80 11.96
CA LEU A 220 3.34 9.46 12.18
C LEU A 220 2.28 9.07 11.15
N LEU A 221 1.50 10.01 10.63
CA LEU A 221 0.45 9.70 9.65
C LEU A 221 1.02 9.03 8.39
N PRO A 222 2.15 9.49 7.79
CA PRO A 222 2.75 8.84 6.62
C PRO A 222 3.28 7.41 6.87
N ARG A 223 3.36 6.98 8.13
CA ARG A 223 3.85 5.64 8.52
C ARG A 223 2.75 4.57 8.53
N GLY A 224 1.53 4.92 8.13
CA GLY A 224 0.42 3.98 8.03
C GLY A 224 0.76 2.77 7.14
N ARG A 225 0.22 1.62 7.52
CA ARG A 225 0.43 0.32 6.85
C ARG A 225 -0.85 -0.23 6.21
N LEU A 226 -2.00 0.34 6.55
CA LEU A 226 -3.31 0.00 5.98
C LEU A 226 -3.74 1.05 4.95
N SER A 227 -4.60 0.65 4.02
CA SER A 227 -5.26 1.58 3.09
C SER A 227 -6.13 2.56 3.88
N GLY A 228 -6.20 3.83 3.50
CA GLY A 228 -6.95 4.89 4.22
C GLY A 228 -6.27 5.44 5.49
N GLU A 229 -5.34 4.72 6.11
CA GLU A 229 -4.69 5.14 7.36
C GLU A 229 -3.82 6.40 7.21
N THR A 230 -3.26 6.62 6.01
CA THR A 230 -2.33 7.73 5.72
C THR A 230 -3.03 9.02 5.25
N VAL A 231 -4.36 9.05 5.27
CA VAL A 231 -5.14 10.20 4.80
C VAL A 231 -5.04 11.35 5.79
N ASP A 232 -4.57 12.49 5.30
CA ASP A 232 -4.61 13.76 6.02
C ASP A 232 -5.88 14.52 5.64
N VAL A 233 -6.86 14.50 6.54
CA VAL A 233 -8.18 15.10 6.33
C VAL A 233 -8.09 16.63 6.26
N MET A 234 -7.21 17.26 7.05
CA MET A 234 -6.99 18.70 6.97
C MET A 234 -6.38 19.08 5.62
N ALA A 235 -5.36 18.35 5.16
CA ALA A 235 -4.76 18.61 3.85
C ALA A 235 -5.76 18.38 2.70
N LEU A 236 -6.69 17.43 2.84
CA LEU A 236 -7.78 17.21 1.86
C LEU A 236 -8.71 18.42 1.79
N VAL A 237 -9.16 18.94 2.95
CA VAL A 237 -10.04 20.11 3.01
C VAL A 237 -9.32 21.36 2.48
N ASP A 238 -8.06 21.57 2.86
CA ASP A 238 -7.27 22.72 2.40
C ASP A 238 -7.12 22.74 0.87
N GLN A 239 -6.98 21.58 0.23
CA GLN A 239 -6.86 21.45 -1.23
C GLN A 239 -8.13 21.84 -1.99
N GLN A 240 -9.30 21.81 -1.35
CA GLN A 240 -10.56 22.17 -2.01
C GLN A 240 -10.77 23.68 -2.10
N GLU A 241 -9.97 24.48 -1.38
CA GLU A 241 -10.08 25.94 -1.36
C GLU A 241 -11.51 26.44 -1.05
N PHE A 242 -12.21 25.76 -0.13
CA PHE A 242 -13.56 26.15 0.27
C PHE A 242 -13.61 27.59 0.80
N ASP A 243 -14.77 28.24 0.64
CA ASP A 243 -14.99 29.57 1.19
C ASP A 243 -14.99 29.58 2.73
N ALA A 244 -14.86 30.78 3.30
CA ALA A 244 -14.72 30.96 4.74
C ALA A 244 -15.96 30.48 5.54
N ASP A 245 -17.15 30.54 4.97
CA ASP A 245 -18.39 30.14 5.65
C ASP A 245 -18.46 28.60 5.74
N VAL A 246 -18.10 27.90 4.66
CA VAL A 246 -17.97 26.44 4.67
C VAL A 246 -16.88 25.99 5.65
N LEU A 247 -15.70 26.63 5.62
CA LEU A 247 -14.60 26.29 6.55
C LEU A 247 -15.00 26.50 8.01
N ALA A 248 -15.78 27.55 8.32
CA ALA A 248 -16.31 27.77 9.66
C ALA A 248 -17.25 26.65 10.11
N THR A 249 -18.10 26.13 9.20
CA THR A 249 -18.96 24.97 9.48
C THR A 249 -18.16 23.68 9.68
N LEU A 250 -17.08 23.46 8.91
CA LEU A 250 -16.27 22.24 9.01
C LEU A 250 -15.32 22.23 10.21
N SER A 251 -14.95 23.39 10.72
CA SER A 251 -13.90 23.51 11.73
C SER A 251 -14.14 22.69 13.01
N PRO A 252 -15.35 22.57 13.58
CA PRO A 252 -15.57 21.69 14.73
C PRO A 252 -15.23 20.22 14.43
N ALA A 253 -15.59 19.73 13.23
CA ALA A 253 -15.27 18.36 12.81
C ALA A 253 -13.77 18.17 12.58
N LEU A 254 -13.08 19.17 12.02
CA LEU A 254 -11.62 19.14 11.84
C LEU A 254 -10.87 19.19 13.17
N ASP A 255 -11.31 20.01 14.13
CA ASP A 255 -10.74 20.07 15.47
C ASP A 255 -10.91 18.74 16.21
N GLU A 256 -12.08 18.11 16.09
CA GLU A 256 -12.35 16.79 16.68
C GLU A 256 -11.47 15.70 16.04
N TRP A 257 -11.38 15.66 14.71
CA TRP A 257 -10.49 14.74 14.00
C TRP A 257 -9.04 14.91 14.44
N ASP A 258 -8.55 16.14 14.52
CA ASP A 258 -7.17 16.44 14.93
C ASP A 258 -6.82 15.83 16.29
N VAL A 259 -7.70 16.02 17.28
CA VAL A 259 -7.52 15.45 18.62
C VAL A 259 -7.54 13.92 18.58
N GLN A 260 -8.51 13.33 17.88
CA GLN A 260 -8.67 11.87 17.84
C GLN A 260 -7.52 11.19 17.10
N VAL A 261 -7.15 11.68 15.91
CA VAL A 261 -6.12 11.07 15.07
C VAL A 261 -4.74 11.17 15.72
N ALA A 262 -4.41 12.31 16.36
CA ALA A 262 -3.13 12.45 17.06
C ALA A 262 -3.03 11.49 18.26
N SER A 263 -4.13 11.31 19.00
CA SER A 263 -4.19 10.33 20.09
C SER A 263 -4.01 8.89 19.57
N ALA A 264 -4.70 8.53 18.50
CA ALA A 264 -4.61 7.18 17.91
C ALA A 264 -3.22 6.90 17.31
N LEU A 265 -2.62 7.86 16.62
CA LEU A 265 -1.26 7.77 16.09
C LEU A 265 -0.23 7.57 17.21
N THR A 266 -0.38 8.29 18.32
CA THR A 266 0.48 8.16 19.50
C THR A 266 0.33 6.78 20.12
N ALA A 267 -0.89 6.30 20.34
CA ALA A 267 -1.14 4.95 20.87
C ALA A 267 -0.55 3.84 19.98
N ARG A 268 -0.66 4.00 18.64
CA ARG A 268 -0.05 3.08 17.67
C ARG A 268 1.48 3.07 17.76
N GLU A 269 2.11 4.24 17.79
CA GLU A 269 3.57 4.37 17.90
C GLU A 269 4.08 3.83 19.23
N ASP A 270 3.46 4.20 20.35
CA ASP A 270 3.84 3.73 21.69
C ASP A 270 3.76 2.20 21.78
N TYR A 271 2.68 1.61 21.25
CA TYR A 271 2.54 0.16 21.23
C TYR A 271 3.62 -0.54 20.39
N ILE A 272 3.93 -0.01 19.20
CA ILE A 272 5.01 -0.55 18.35
C ILE A 272 6.35 -0.51 19.10
N VAL A 273 6.63 0.61 19.76
CA VAL A 273 7.85 0.85 20.53
C VAL A 273 7.94 -0.12 21.72
N GLU A 274 6.88 -0.24 22.52
CA GLU A 274 6.85 -1.08 23.74
C GLU A 274 6.93 -2.58 23.43
N THR A 275 6.38 -3.00 22.29
CA THR A 275 6.31 -4.42 21.91
C THR A 275 7.43 -4.88 20.97
N GLN A 276 8.32 -3.98 20.56
CA GLN A 276 9.41 -4.30 19.64
C GLN A 276 10.32 -5.42 20.16
N GLY A 277 10.65 -5.39 21.46
CA GLY A 277 11.46 -6.43 22.10
C GLY A 277 10.74 -7.78 22.17
N VAL A 278 9.42 -7.79 22.37
CA VAL A 278 8.60 -9.01 22.36
C VAL A 278 8.59 -9.62 20.97
N LEU A 279 8.36 -8.79 19.93
CA LEU A 279 8.35 -9.25 18.55
C LEU A 279 9.71 -9.84 18.12
N MET A 280 10.80 -9.21 18.53
CA MET A 280 12.15 -9.74 18.33
C MET A 280 12.32 -11.09 19.05
N SER A 281 11.97 -11.14 20.34
CA SER A 281 12.06 -12.36 21.14
C SER A 281 11.28 -13.51 20.50
N SER A 282 10.02 -13.27 20.11
CA SER A 282 9.18 -14.25 19.41
C SER A 282 9.81 -14.79 18.12
N MET A 283 10.52 -13.95 17.35
CA MET A 283 11.27 -14.42 16.19
C MET A 283 12.44 -15.31 16.58
N THR A 284 13.19 -14.94 17.62
CA THR A 284 14.37 -15.71 18.07
C THR A 284 14.00 -17.06 18.68
N THR A 285 12.98 -17.09 19.53
CA THR A 285 12.56 -18.28 20.27
C THR A 285 11.63 -19.18 19.46
N MET A 286 11.26 -18.78 18.24
CA MET A 286 10.21 -19.40 17.44
C MET A 286 8.85 -19.48 18.16
N ASP A 287 8.61 -18.61 19.15
CA ASP A 287 7.29 -18.44 19.76
C ASP A 287 6.40 -17.62 18.82
N VAL A 288 5.73 -18.34 17.92
CA VAL A 288 4.81 -17.75 16.94
C VAL A 288 3.59 -17.11 17.62
N SER A 289 3.18 -17.58 18.80
CA SER A 289 1.94 -17.15 19.47
C SER A 289 2.05 -15.74 20.03
N GLY A 290 3.09 -15.44 20.82
CA GLY A 290 3.30 -14.09 21.37
C GLY A 290 3.48 -13.03 20.30
N GLY A 291 4.16 -13.37 19.19
CA GLY A 291 4.33 -12.48 18.05
C GLY A 291 3.02 -12.18 17.33
N ILE A 292 2.11 -13.16 17.20
CA ILE A 292 0.80 -12.96 16.56
C ILE A 292 -0.06 -11.98 17.37
N ASP A 293 -0.11 -12.12 18.69
CA ASP A 293 -0.95 -11.25 19.54
C ASP A 293 -0.51 -9.78 19.49
N VAL A 294 0.82 -9.57 19.48
CA VAL A 294 1.41 -8.24 19.25
C VAL A 294 0.95 -7.68 17.90
N MET A 295 1.10 -8.47 16.84
CA MET A 295 0.75 -8.01 15.50
C MET A 295 -0.74 -7.76 15.32
N LYS A 296 -1.59 -8.58 15.94
CA LYS A 296 -3.03 -8.40 15.93
C LYS A 296 -3.42 -7.06 16.55
N THR A 297 -2.81 -6.72 17.68
CA THR A 297 -3.04 -5.44 18.36
C THR A 297 -2.50 -4.26 17.54
N GLN A 298 -1.32 -4.40 16.91
CA GLN A 298 -0.81 -3.40 15.95
C GLN A 298 -1.80 -3.17 14.80
N GLY A 299 -2.38 -4.25 14.28
CA GLY A 299 -3.44 -4.20 13.28
C GLY A 299 -4.65 -3.40 13.75
N SER A 300 -5.20 -3.71 14.92
CA SER A 300 -6.35 -2.99 15.48
C SER A 300 -6.09 -1.51 15.77
N LEU A 301 -4.87 -1.15 16.20
CA LEU A 301 -4.49 0.26 16.37
C LEU A 301 -4.42 1.00 15.02
N SER A 302 -3.93 0.32 13.99
CA SER A 302 -3.89 0.87 12.62
C SER A 302 -5.30 1.02 12.04
N GLU A 303 -6.18 0.04 12.29
CA GLU A 303 -7.61 0.12 11.93
C GLU A 303 -8.29 1.30 12.63
N SER A 304 -7.98 1.56 13.90
CA SER A 304 -8.52 2.70 14.63
C SER A 304 -8.15 4.04 14.00
N VAL A 305 -6.90 4.21 13.55
CA VAL A 305 -6.47 5.44 12.85
C VAL A 305 -7.24 5.60 11.54
N ARG A 306 -7.36 4.53 10.75
CA ARG A 306 -8.15 4.53 9.51
C ARG A 306 -9.61 4.89 9.76
N SER A 307 -10.27 4.27 10.74
CA SER A 307 -11.66 4.55 11.07
C SER A 307 -11.90 5.99 11.52
N ILE A 308 -10.95 6.61 12.23
CA ILE A 308 -11.03 8.03 12.59
C ILE A 308 -10.97 8.92 11.34
N ASN A 309 -10.10 8.60 10.38
CA ASN A 309 -10.02 9.33 9.12
C ASN A 309 -11.31 9.18 8.30
N ASP A 310 -11.79 7.94 8.13
CA ASP A 310 -13.00 7.65 7.34
C ASP A 310 -14.23 8.33 7.94
N LEU A 311 -14.43 8.23 9.25
CA LEU A 311 -15.54 8.89 9.95
C LEU A 311 -15.47 10.41 9.83
N ALA A 312 -14.27 11.00 9.89
CA ALA A 312 -14.11 12.43 9.70
C ALA A 312 -14.48 12.86 8.27
N ILE A 313 -14.10 12.08 7.25
CA ILE A 313 -14.49 12.31 5.86
C ILE A 313 -16.01 12.22 5.71
N GLU A 314 -16.63 11.16 6.23
CA GLU A 314 -18.10 11.00 6.20
C GLU A 314 -18.83 12.18 6.85
N ASN A 315 -18.36 12.62 8.02
CA ASN A 315 -18.93 13.78 8.72
C ASN A 315 -18.77 15.07 7.90
N ILE A 316 -17.63 15.29 7.25
CA ILE A 316 -17.41 16.45 6.39
C ILE A 316 -18.34 16.39 5.17
N VAL A 317 -18.46 15.23 4.52
CA VAL A 317 -19.36 15.01 3.37
C VAL A 317 -20.82 15.36 3.73
N LEU A 318 -21.26 15.05 4.95
CA LEU A 318 -22.60 15.38 5.47
C LEU A 318 -22.79 16.87 5.79
N LEU A 319 -21.72 17.56 6.17
CA LEU A 319 -21.75 19.00 6.49
C LEU A 319 -21.61 19.89 5.24
N LEU A 320 -21.05 19.35 4.15
CA LEU A 320 -20.87 20.07 2.90
C LEU A 320 -22.20 20.30 2.16
N PRO A 321 -22.33 21.41 1.43
CA PRO A 321 -23.40 21.59 0.43
C PRO A 321 -23.42 20.46 -0.60
N SER A 322 -24.61 20.15 -1.13
CA SER A 322 -24.82 19.02 -2.05
C SER A 322 -23.93 19.05 -3.30
N GLU A 323 -23.59 20.26 -3.74
CA GLU A 323 -22.77 20.54 -4.92
C GLU A 323 -21.29 20.21 -4.70
N LEU A 324 -20.81 20.31 -3.45
CA LEU A 324 -19.41 20.09 -3.07
C LEU A 324 -19.18 18.69 -2.49
N SER A 325 -20.21 18.12 -1.86
CA SER A 325 -20.17 16.86 -1.12
C SER A 325 -19.63 15.70 -1.98
N LYS A 326 -20.15 15.52 -3.20
CA LYS A 326 -19.71 14.43 -4.09
C LYS A 326 -18.25 14.58 -4.52
N ALA A 327 -17.84 15.78 -4.94
CA ALA A 327 -16.48 16.01 -5.40
C ALA A 327 -15.44 15.77 -4.28
N PHE A 328 -15.76 16.19 -3.05
CA PHE A 328 -14.92 15.92 -1.90
C PHE A 328 -14.85 14.42 -1.54
N ASP A 329 -15.99 13.72 -1.57
CA ASP A 329 -16.03 12.27 -1.31
C ASP A 329 -15.20 11.48 -2.33
N ASP A 330 -15.34 11.80 -3.62
CA ASP A 330 -14.59 11.15 -4.70
C ASP A 330 -13.07 11.37 -4.53
N GLU A 331 -12.63 12.59 -4.24
CA GLU A 331 -11.21 12.90 -3.98
C GLU A 331 -10.69 12.19 -2.72
N ALA A 332 -11.45 12.19 -1.64
CA ALA A 332 -11.08 11.53 -0.39
C ALA A 332 -10.91 10.02 -0.58
N LYS A 333 -11.83 9.38 -1.30
CA LYS A 333 -11.76 7.96 -1.67
C LYS A 333 -10.57 7.66 -2.56
N GLN A 334 -10.29 8.51 -3.56
CA GLN A 334 -9.13 8.35 -4.43
C GLN A 334 -7.82 8.49 -3.64
N ARG A 335 -7.74 9.42 -2.69
CA ARG A 335 -6.56 9.65 -1.85
C ARG A 335 -6.32 8.53 -0.85
N GLY A 336 -7.37 8.05 -0.18
CA GLY A 336 -7.27 7.01 0.84
C GLY A 336 -7.16 5.59 0.29
N TYR A 337 -7.84 5.34 -0.83
CA TYR A 337 -7.97 4.02 -1.43
C TYR A 337 -7.65 4.05 -2.93
N PRO A 338 -6.46 4.51 -3.33
CA PRO A 338 -6.10 4.71 -4.73
C PRO A 338 -6.13 3.41 -5.54
N ARG A 339 -5.96 2.24 -4.91
CA ARG A 339 -6.06 0.95 -5.61
C ARG A 339 -7.49 0.62 -6.04
N ILE A 340 -8.47 1.15 -5.32
CA ILE A 340 -9.90 0.89 -5.52
C ILE A 340 -10.48 1.95 -6.46
N PHE A 341 -10.29 3.23 -6.14
CA PHE A 341 -11.00 4.35 -6.79
C PHE A 341 -10.22 5.13 -7.84
N ARG A 342 -8.94 4.79 -8.12
CA ARG A 342 -8.26 5.41 -9.26
C ARG A 342 -8.99 5.10 -10.57
N THR A 343 -8.95 6.04 -11.50
CA THR A 343 -9.42 5.82 -12.87
C THR A 343 -8.80 4.55 -13.44
N THR A 344 -9.68 3.64 -13.83
CA THR A 344 -9.31 2.35 -14.38
C THR A 344 -8.80 2.50 -15.80
N ARG A 345 -8.37 1.39 -16.38
CA ARG A 345 -8.02 1.40 -17.80
C ARG A 345 -9.25 1.40 -18.69
N VAL A 346 -10.32 0.74 -18.29
CA VAL A 346 -11.54 0.67 -19.08
C VAL A 346 -12.18 2.05 -19.16
N GLU A 347 -12.27 2.81 -18.06
CA GLU A 347 -12.76 4.20 -18.09
C GLU A 347 -11.98 5.06 -19.09
N ARG A 348 -10.63 5.05 -19.01
CA ARG A 348 -9.79 5.77 -19.98
C ARG A 348 -9.96 5.31 -21.43
N ALA A 349 -10.29 4.04 -21.65
CA ALA A 349 -10.54 3.52 -22.99
C ALA A 349 -11.88 4.04 -23.55
N TYR A 350 -12.92 4.14 -22.73
CA TYR A 350 -14.21 4.73 -23.12
C TYR A 350 -14.07 6.24 -23.37
N GLU A 351 -13.36 6.97 -22.49
CA GLU A 351 -13.05 8.40 -22.69
C GLU A 351 -12.31 8.61 -24.03
N ALA A 352 -11.23 7.86 -24.27
CA ALA A 352 -10.46 7.97 -25.51
C ALA A 352 -11.28 7.56 -26.75
N ALA A 353 -12.16 6.56 -26.63
CA ALA A 353 -13.03 6.15 -27.72
C ALA A 353 -14.01 7.27 -28.13
N GLN A 354 -14.53 8.06 -27.18
CA GLN A 354 -15.42 9.18 -27.50
C GLN A 354 -14.74 10.30 -28.28
N GLU A 355 -13.43 10.42 -28.17
CA GLU A 355 -12.63 11.43 -28.87
C GLU A 355 -12.18 10.99 -30.28
N LEU A 356 -12.51 9.76 -30.71
CA LEU A 356 -12.13 9.27 -32.03
C LEU A 356 -12.83 10.05 -33.16
N GLU A 357 -12.04 10.54 -34.10
CA GLU A 357 -12.55 11.15 -35.33
C GLU A 357 -13.20 10.10 -36.25
N GLY A 358 -14.27 10.47 -36.94
CA GLY A 358 -14.94 9.60 -37.90
C GLY A 358 -15.88 8.54 -37.30
N LEU A 359 -16.21 8.65 -36.00
CA LEU A 359 -17.28 7.85 -35.41
C LEU A 359 -18.66 8.26 -35.92
N GLU A 360 -19.48 7.25 -36.24
CA GLU A 360 -20.90 7.46 -36.47
C GLU A 360 -21.61 7.92 -35.19
N ALA A 361 -22.59 8.80 -35.31
CA ALA A 361 -23.31 9.36 -34.16
C ALA A 361 -23.99 8.29 -33.28
N ASP A 362 -24.49 7.20 -33.89
CA ASP A 362 -25.12 6.10 -33.16
C ASP A 362 -24.10 5.27 -32.36
N ILE A 363 -22.89 5.08 -32.90
CA ILE A 363 -21.80 4.37 -32.22
C ILE A 363 -21.31 5.21 -31.03
N LEU A 364 -21.12 6.51 -31.24
CA LEU A 364 -20.79 7.43 -30.16
C LEU A 364 -21.85 7.39 -29.04
N SER A 365 -23.14 7.41 -29.39
CA SER A 365 -24.23 7.27 -28.41
C SER A 365 -24.15 5.94 -27.64
N ALA A 366 -23.85 4.83 -28.33
CA ALA A 366 -23.71 3.53 -27.68
C ALA A 366 -22.51 3.47 -26.73
N ILE A 367 -21.38 4.09 -27.10
CA ILE A 367 -20.19 4.21 -26.24
C ILE A 367 -20.53 5.00 -24.97
N VAL A 368 -21.22 6.15 -25.10
CA VAL A 368 -21.65 6.96 -23.96
C VAL A 368 -22.61 6.19 -23.05
N ASP A 369 -23.58 5.48 -23.61
CA ASP A 369 -24.54 4.68 -22.83
C ASP A 369 -23.85 3.54 -22.04
N LEU A 370 -22.86 2.88 -22.66
CA LEU A 370 -22.05 1.84 -22.02
C LEU A 370 -21.10 2.43 -20.97
N GLU A 371 -20.53 3.61 -21.21
CA GLU A 371 -19.71 4.32 -20.21
C GLU A 371 -20.53 4.65 -18.96
N MET A 372 -21.75 5.15 -19.13
CA MET A 372 -22.65 5.41 -17.99
C MET A 372 -22.97 4.13 -17.21
N ALA A 373 -23.14 3.00 -17.90
CA ALA A 373 -23.43 1.72 -17.26
C ALA A 373 -22.22 1.18 -16.47
N ILE A 374 -21.03 1.20 -17.06
CA ILE A 374 -19.82 0.72 -16.39
C ILE A 374 -19.46 1.58 -15.17
N VAL A 375 -19.64 2.90 -15.23
CA VAL A 375 -19.38 3.78 -14.08
C VAL A 375 -20.24 3.38 -12.87
N ILE A 376 -21.50 3.01 -13.10
CA ILE A 376 -22.41 2.54 -12.03
C ILE A 376 -21.95 1.18 -11.49
N GLU A 377 -21.60 0.23 -12.35
CA GLU A 377 -21.13 -1.10 -11.92
C GLU A 377 -19.79 -1.04 -11.18
N LEU A 378 -18.85 -0.21 -11.66
CA LEU A 378 -17.57 0.03 -10.99
C LEU A 378 -17.78 0.70 -9.64
N ALA A 379 -18.73 1.64 -9.50
CA ALA A 379 -19.04 2.24 -8.21
C ALA A 379 -19.49 1.17 -7.19
N TYR A 380 -20.38 0.26 -7.59
CA TYR A 380 -20.81 -0.86 -6.73
C TYR A 380 -19.66 -1.82 -6.40
N ALA A 381 -18.85 -2.19 -7.39
CA ALA A 381 -17.71 -3.07 -7.20
C ALA A 381 -16.65 -2.45 -6.28
N ASN A 382 -16.37 -1.16 -6.44
CA ASN A 382 -15.44 -0.40 -5.60
C ASN A 382 -15.90 -0.36 -4.15
N GLU A 383 -17.18 -0.11 -3.90
CA GLU A 383 -17.75 -0.11 -2.55
C GLU A 383 -17.64 -1.50 -1.89
N HIS A 384 -17.91 -2.56 -2.65
CA HIS A 384 -17.72 -3.93 -2.17
C HIS A 384 -16.26 -4.23 -1.81
N ILE A 385 -15.29 -3.83 -2.65
CA ILE A 385 -13.86 -3.99 -2.36
C ILE A 385 -13.47 -3.16 -1.12
N LEU A 386 -13.99 -1.95 -0.98
CA LEU A 386 -13.74 -1.09 0.19
C LEU A 386 -14.21 -1.76 1.48
N SER A 387 -15.45 -2.27 1.49
CA SER A 387 -16.03 -3.02 2.61
C SER A 387 -15.18 -4.24 3.00
N GLU A 388 -14.77 -5.06 2.03
CA GLU A 388 -13.91 -6.23 2.31
C GLU A 388 -12.49 -5.82 2.76
N THR A 389 -11.97 -4.70 2.25
CA THR A 389 -10.69 -4.12 2.70
C THR A 389 -10.78 -3.69 4.16
N HIS A 390 -11.86 -3.02 4.53
CA HIS A 390 -12.11 -2.63 5.91
C HIS A 390 -12.15 -3.83 6.85
N ARG A 391 -12.82 -4.90 6.41
CA ARG A 391 -13.04 -6.12 7.19
C ARG A 391 -11.80 -7.02 7.33
N TRP A 392 -10.95 -7.10 6.31
CA TRP A 392 -9.97 -8.20 6.21
C TRP A 392 -8.51 -7.78 6.01
N GLU A 393 -8.19 -6.51 5.68
CA GLU A 393 -6.82 -6.11 5.31
C GLU A 393 -5.79 -6.38 6.42
N SER A 394 -6.15 -6.12 7.68
CA SER A 394 -5.33 -6.43 8.86
C SER A 394 -5.09 -7.93 8.99
N GLN A 395 -6.14 -8.75 8.86
CA GLN A 395 -6.03 -10.21 8.90
C GLN A 395 -5.17 -10.75 7.75
N GLU A 396 -5.28 -10.19 6.54
CA GLU A 396 -4.43 -10.60 5.42
C GLU A 396 -2.95 -10.29 5.69
N ASN A 397 -2.64 -9.19 6.37
CA ASN A 397 -1.28 -8.86 6.80
C ASN A 397 -0.78 -9.84 7.86
N LEU A 398 -1.61 -10.24 8.83
CA LEU A 398 -1.30 -11.29 9.81
C LEU A 398 -1.04 -12.63 9.12
N ASP A 399 -1.91 -13.05 8.20
CA ASP A 399 -1.76 -14.30 7.47
C ASP A 399 -0.48 -14.30 6.63
N ARG A 400 -0.14 -13.16 6.01
CA ARG A 400 1.12 -13.00 5.28
C ARG A 400 2.33 -13.19 6.18
N MET A 401 2.28 -12.64 7.39
CA MET A 401 3.36 -12.79 8.37
C MET A 401 3.45 -14.24 8.89
N ASN A 402 2.32 -14.88 9.17
CA ASN A 402 2.27 -16.29 9.57
C ASN A 402 2.88 -17.20 8.49
N ARG A 403 2.57 -16.96 7.22
CA ARG A 403 3.21 -17.66 6.11
C ARG A 403 4.71 -17.37 6.01
N PHE A 404 5.14 -16.16 6.35
CA PHE A 404 6.58 -15.87 6.43
C PHE A 404 7.24 -16.67 7.55
N ALA A 405 6.67 -16.67 8.76
CA ALA A 405 7.16 -17.43 9.90
C ALA A 405 7.21 -18.94 9.62
N GLN A 406 6.14 -19.52 9.05
CA GLN A 406 6.09 -20.93 8.65
C GLN A 406 7.17 -21.27 7.61
N ARG A 407 7.39 -20.41 6.61
CA ARG A 407 8.47 -20.63 5.63
C ARG A 407 9.87 -20.52 6.25
N MET A 408 10.04 -19.68 7.27
CA MET A 408 11.30 -19.56 8.01
C MET A 408 11.59 -20.81 8.86
N SER A 409 10.56 -21.39 9.48
CA SER A 409 10.67 -22.64 10.26
C SER A 409 10.64 -23.92 9.40
N GLY A 410 10.48 -23.79 8.08
CA GLY A 410 10.51 -24.91 7.14
C GLY A 410 9.15 -25.58 6.87
N GLY A 411 8.07 -25.04 7.43
CA GLY A 411 6.70 -25.48 7.15
C GLY A 411 6.22 -25.07 5.75
N SER A 412 5.32 -25.88 5.20
CA SER A 412 4.49 -25.47 4.06
C SER A 412 3.37 -24.56 4.56
N SER A 413 2.97 -23.60 3.75
CA SER A 413 1.86 -22.72 4.08
C SER A 413 0.92 -22.61 2.88
N GLU A 414 -0.33 -23.02 3.04
CA GLU A 414 -1.36 -22.70 2.07
C GLU A 414 -1.77 -21.24 2.18
N ARG A 415 -2.09 -20.63 1.02
CA ARG A 415 -2.59 -19.27 0.98
C ARG A 415 -4.09 -19.32 1.27
N ALA A 416 -4.50 -18.77 2.40
CA ALA A 416 -5.91 -18.57 2.70
C ALA A 416 -6.60 -17.77 1.58
N ALA A 417 -7.88 -18.09 1.33
CA ALA A 417 -8.72 -17.29 0.46
C ALA A 417 -8.79 -15.86 1.00
N SER A 418 -8.68 -14.86 0.11
CA SER A 418 -8.78 -13.45 0.46
C SER A 418 -10.07 -12.91 -0.14
N PRO A 419 -11.08 -12.54 0.67
CA PRO A 419 -12.30 -11.89 0.19
C PRO A 419 -12.02 -10.62 -0.62
N ILE A 420 -10.97 -9.88 -0.24
CA ILE A 420 -10.50 -8.69 -0.98
C ILE A 420 -10.11 -9.09 -2.41
N ARG A 421 -9.33 -10.17 -2.59
CA ARG A 421 -8.96 -10.65 -3.92
C ARG A 421 -10.16 -11.11 -4.74
N GLU A 422 -11.09 -11.81 -4.10
CA GLU A 422 -12.31 -12.26 -4.78
C GLU A 422 -13.13 -11.07 -5.29
N ALA A 423 -13.25 -10.01 -4.49
CA ALA A 423 -13.89 -8.76 -4.90
C ALA A 423 -13.11 -8.04 -6.02
N GLU A 424 -11.77 -7.98 -5.94
CA GLU A 424 -10.92 -7.41 -6.99
C GLU A 424 -11.05 -8.19 -8.31
N ASP A 425 -11.08 -9.52 -8.26
CA ASP A 425 -11.23 -10.38 -9.43
C ASP A 425 -12.62 -10.22 -10.04
N ALA A 426 -13.68 -10.07 -9.23
CA ALA A 426 -15.02 -9.75 -9.70
C ALA A 426 -15.07 -8.39 -10.43
N LYS A 427 -14.40 -7.35 -9.89
CA LYS A 427 -14.26 -6.06 -10.59
C LYS A 427 -13.54 -6.21 -11.93
N ARG A 428 -12.46 -7.00 -12.00
CA ARG A 428 -11.74 -7.24 -13.27
C ARG A 428 -12.61 -7.90 -14.33
N VAL A 429 -13.51 -8.80 -13.92
CA VAL A 429 -14.48 -9.42 -14.85
C VAL A 429 -15.40 -8.38 -15.47
N ILE A 430 -15.87 -7.40 -14.67
CA ILE A 430 -16.65 -6.25 -15.18
C ILE A 430 -15.80 -5.45 -16.18
N GLU A 431 -14.59 -5.05 -15.80
CA GLU A 431 -13.69 -4.29 -16.68
C GLU A 431 -13.42 -5.01 -18.02
N ASP A 432 -13.10 -6.31 -17.97
CA ASP A 432 -12.84 -7.12 -19.17
C ASP A 432 -14.09 -7.24 -20.06
N THR A 433 -15.28 -7.38 -19.45
CA THR A 433 -16.55 -7.47 -20.20
C THR A 433 -16.83 -6.20 -20.97
N TYR A 434 -16.69 -5.04 -20.34
CA TYR A 434 -16.93 -3.75 -20.98
C TYR A 434 -15.84 -3.38 -22.00
N LEU A 435 -14.59 -3.81 -21.81
CA LEU A 435 -13.55 -3.67 -22.84
C LEU A 435 -13.89 -4.47 -24.10
N GLU A 436 -14.40 -5.70 -23.95
CA GLU A 436 -14.84 -6.49 -25.11
C GLU A 436 -16.04 -5.85 -25.83
N GLN A 437 -16.98 -5.28 -25.09
CA GLN A 437 -18.10 -4.55 -25.69
C GLN A 437 -17.64 -3.30 -26.46
N LEU A 438 -16.68 -2.56 -25.91
CA LEU A 438 -16.08 -1.43 -26.61
C LEU A 438 -15.40 -1.87 -27.91
N LYS A 439 -14.61 -2.95 -27.88
CA LYS A 439 -13.99 -3.55 -29.08
C LYS A 439 -15.00 -4.00 -30.14
N MET A 440 -16.23 -4.36 -29.75
CA MET A 440 -17.28 -4.75 -30.70
C MET A 440 -17.90 -3.55 -31.43
N LEU A 441 -17.80 -2.34 -30.86
CA LEU A 441 -18.33 -1.11 -31.44
C LEU A 441 -17.35 -0.41 -32.39
N LEU A 442 -16.06 -0.77 -32.33
CA LEU A 442 -14.97 -0.10 -33.04
C LEU A 442 -14.42 -0.95 -34.19
N THR A 443 -13.89 -0.31 -35.23
CA THR A 443 -13.14 -0.98 -36.30
C THR A 443 -11.76 -1.42 -35.82
N GLU A 444 -11.11 -2.33 -36.56
CA GLU A 444 -9.74 -2.74 -36.25
C GLU A 444 -8.76 -1.56 -36.31
N GLU A 445 -8.93 -0.64 -37.27
CA GLU A 445 -8.15 0.59 -37.37
C GLU A 445 -8.35 1.51 -36.14
N GLN A 446 -9.59 1.63 -35.64
CA GLN A 446 -9.90 2.41 -34.44
C GLN A 446 -9.35 1.74 -33.17
N ILE A 447 -9.41 0.40 -33.09
CA ILE A 447 -8.82 -0.39 -32.00
C ILE A 447 -7.30 -0.21 -31.96
N GLU A 448 -6.65 -0.28 -33.13
CA GLU A 448 -5.21 -0.05 -33.26
C GLU A 448 -4.85 1.41 -32.90
N ALA A 449 -5.66 2.37 -33.33
CA ALA A 449 -5.48 3.80 -33.04
C ALA A 449 -5.60 4.12 -31.55
N LEU A 450 -6.58 3.55 -30.85
CA LEU A 450 -6.69 3.69 -29.39
C LEU A 450 -5.51 3.02 -28.68
N GLY A 451 -5.10 1.86 -29.21
CA GLY A 451 -4.09 1.02 -28.58
C GLY A 451 -4.53 0.55 -27.19
N GLY A 452 -3.83 -0.43 -26.64
CA GLY A 452 -4.02 -0.80 -25.24
C GLY A 452 -5.47 -1.11 -24.86
N LEU A 453 -6.21 -1.86 -25.68
CA LEU A 453 -7.53 -2.43 -25.35
C LEU A 453 -7.47 -3.90 -24.87
N GLU A 454 -6.28 -4.50 -24.80
CA GLU A 454 -6.03 -5.87 -24.28
C GLU A 454 -6.74 -6.16 -22.94
N THR A 455 -7.50 -7.23 -22.81
CA THR A 455 -8.07 -7.64 -21.51
C THR A 455 -6.99 -8.09 -20.53
N SER A 456 -7.36 -8.35 -19.27
CA SER A 456 -6.46 -8.99 -18.32
C SER A 456 -5.93 -10.33 -18.86
N LYS A 457 -6.80 -11.09 -19.55
CA LYS A 457 -6.46 -12.39 -20.16
C LYS A 457 -5.49 -12.26 -21.34
N ASP A 458 -5.72 -11.27 -22.21
CA ASP A 458 -4.85 -11.03 -23.37
C ASP A 458 -3.39 -10.79 -22.92
N ARG A 459 -3.22 -10.02 -21.86
CA ARG A 459 -1.90 -9.71 -21.28
C ARG A 459 -1.23 -10.90 -20.62
N GLU A 460 -2.00 -11.71 -19.90
CA GLU A 460 -1.49 -12.92 -19.28
C GLU A 460 -0.99 -13.89 -20.37
N SER A 461 -1.78 -14.06 -21.43
CA SER A 461 -1.39 -14.87 -22.59
C SER A 461 -0.16 -14.32 -23.34
N ASN A 462 -0.03 -13.00 -23.47
CA ASN A 462 1.13 -12.36 -24.09
C ASN A 462 2.39 -12.48 -23.21
N ARG A 463 2.26 -12.39 -21.88
CA ARG A 463 3.37 -12.64 -20.95
C ARG A 463 3.86 -14.08 -21.01
N ASP A 464 2.96 -15.05 -21.12
CA ASP A 464 3.30 -16.46 -21.26
C ASP A 464 3.99 -16.76 -22.61
N ARG A 465 3.69 -15.98 -23.65
CA ARG A 465 4.36 -16.06 -24.96
C ARG A 465 5.74 -15.40 -24.97
N GLU A 466 5.94 -14.31 -24.24
CA GLU A 466 7.20 -13.54 -24.24
C GLU A 466 8.21 -13.99 -23.16
N GLY A 467 7.79 -14.74 -22.14
CA GLY A 467 8.61 -15.09 -20.99
C GLY A 467 8.58 -16.56 -20.59
N ARG A 468 9.68 -17.27 -20.88
CA ARG A 468 10.10 -18.59 -20.33
C ARG A 468 9.37 -19.03 -19.05
N GLY A 469 8.81 -20.25 -19.10
CA GLY A 469 8.12 -20.90 -18.00
C GLY A 469 8.79 -20.79 -16.63
N ALA A 470 8.02 -20.32 -15.66
CA ALA A 470 8.22 -20.56 -14.24
C ALA A 470 6.85 -20.57 -13.58
N GLY A 471 6.45 -21.74 -13.07
CA GLY A 471 5.10 -22.02 -12.61
C GLY A 471 4.57 -21.09 -11.54
N SER A 472 3.31 -20.70 -11.70
CA SER A 472 2.45 -20.29 -10.62
C SER A 472 1.14 -21.05 -10.76
N GLY A 473 0.96 -22.07 -9.90
CA GLY A 473 -0.31 -22.77 -9.76
C GLY A 473 -1.34 -21.84 -9.18
N TYR A 474 -2.10 -21.18 -10.05
CA TYR A 474 -3.45 -20.75 -9.75
C TYR A 474 -4.38 -21.76 -10.39
N SER A 475 -5.01 -22.54 -9.54
CA SER A 475 -6.10 -23.43 -9.91
C SER A 475 -7.21 -22.62 -10.56
N ASP A 476 -7.45 -22.95 -11.82
CA ASP A 476 -8.68 -22.84 -12.57
C ASP A 476 -9.92 -22.94 -11.64
N ARG A 477 -10.46 -21.78 -11.27
CA ARG A 477 -11.78 -21.67 -10.65
C ARG A 477 -12.68 -20.93 -11.64
N GLY A 478 -13.30 -21.74 -12.49
CA GLY A 478 -14.68 -21.56 -12.93
C GLY A 478 -14.98 -20.26 -13.66
N GLY A 479 -14.87 -20.31 -14.98
CA GLY A 479 -15.46 -19.34 -15.88
C GLY A 479 -16.95 -19.11 -15.59
N ARG A 480 -17.25 -17.94 -15.05
CA ARG A 480 -18.58 -17.31 -15.08
C ARG A 480 -18.33 -15.81 -15.10
N GLY A 481 -18.46 -15.20 -16.27
CA GLY A 481 -18.25 -13.76 -16.41
C GLY A 481 -17.75 -13.28 -17.77
N GLY A 482 -17.48 -14.18 -18.73
CA GLY A 482 -17.31 -13.75 -20.12
C GLY A 482 -18.67 -13.62 -20.80
N PHE A 483 -18.83 -12.58 -21.63
CA PHE A 483 -19.90 -12.48 -22.62
C PHE A 483 -20.08 -13.84 -23.32
N GLU A 484 -21.30 -14.38 -23.36
CA GLU A 484 -21.57 -15.72 -23.89
C GLU A 484 -21.24 -15.79 -25.39
N GLY A 485 -19.99 -16.19 -25.70
CA GLY A 485 -19.45 -16.43 -27.04
C GLY A 485 -18.18 -15.66 -27.44
N GLY A 486 -17.77 -14.63 -26.69
CA GLY A 486 -16.59 -13.80 -27.07
C GLY A 486 -16.75 -13.02 -28.40
N ARG A 487 -15.73 -12.23 -28.78
CA ARG A 487 -15.76 -11.39 -30.00
C ARG A 487 -15.99 -12.21 -31.27
N GLU A 488 -15.39 -13.39 -31.39
CA GLU A 488 -15.53 -14.22 -32.61
C GLU A 488 -16.94 -14.79 -32.80
N GLU A 489 -17.61 -15.28 -31.75
CA GLU A 489 -18.99 -15.74 -31.92
C GLU A 489 -19.97 -14.57 -32.07
N PHE A 490 -19.67 -13.42 -31.47
CA PHE A 490 -20.46 -12.21 -31.68
C PHE A 490 -20.35 -11.71 -33.12
N ILE A 491 -19.13 -11.57 -33.66
CA ILE A 491 -18.91 -11.25 -35.07
C ILE A 491 -19.65 -12.27 -35.93
N LYS A 492 -19.49 -13.59 -35.72
CA LYS A 492 -20.24 -14.61 -36.47
C LYS A 492 -21.77 -14.51 -36.40
N ARG A 493 -22.35 -13.90 -35.36
CA ARG A 493 -23.81 -13.69 -35.25
C ARG A 493 -24.29 -12.55 -36.14
N PHE A 494 -23.43 -11.56 -36.39
CA PHE A 494 -23.80 -10.32 -37.07
C PHE A 494 -23.13 -10.14 -38.44
N ASP A 495 -21.95 -10.71 -38.65
CA ASP A 495 -21.20 -10.83 -39.91
C ASP A 495 -21.95 -11.75 -40.87
N LYS A 496 -22.88 -11.15 -41.63
CA LYS A 496 -23.71 -11.81 -42.64
C LYS A 496 -22.93 -12.01 -43.94
N ASN A 497 -21.94 -11.18 -44.23
CA ASN A 497 -21.15 -11.28 -45.45
C ASN A 497 -19.92 -12.22 -45.31
N GLY A 498 -19.60 -12.63 -44.08
CA GLY A 498 -18.56 -13.60 -43.73
C GLY A 498 -17.14 -13.08 -43.91
N ASP A 499 -16.94 -11.76 -43.93
CA ASP A 499 -15.62 -11.16 -44.15
C ASP A 499 -14.79 -11.00 -42.86
N GLY A 500 -15.38 -11.31 -41.70
CA GLY A 500 -14.75 -11.20 -40.39
C GLY A 500 -14.70 -9.77 -39.86
N GLU A 501 -15.22 -8.80 -40.61
CA GLU A 501 -15.42 -7.41 -40.22
C GLU A 501 -16.92 -7.13 -40.09
N ILE A 502 -17.29 -5.95 -39.59
CA ILE A 502 -18.70 -5.57 -39.46
C ILE A 502 -18.97 -4.37 -40.36
N ASN A 503 -19.71 -4.64 -41.44
CA ASN A 503 -20.09 -3.63 -42.42
C ASN A 503 -21.29 -2.79 -41.96
N GLU A 504 -21.64 -1.77 -42.74
CA GLU A 504 -22.71 -0.81 -42.44
C GLU A 504 -24.08 -1.46 -42.16
N GLU A 505 -24.42 -2.54 -42.88
CA GLU A 505 -25.71 -3.24 -42.73
C GLU A 505 -25.76 -4.11 -41.47
N GLU A 506 -24.61 -4.64 -41.06
CA GLU A 506 -24.45 -5.50 -39.89
C GLU A 506 -24.34 -4.66 -38.62
N ARG A 507 -23.78 -3.46 -38.72
CA ARG A 507 -23.83 -2.42 -37.68
C ARG A 507 -25.25 -2.04 -37.29
N VAL A 508 -26.22 -2.08 -38.21
CA VAL A 508 -27.64 -1.84 -37.87
C VAL A 508 -28.18 -2.92 -36.92
N ALA A 509 -27.80 -4.18 -37.13
CA ALA A 509 -28.27 -5.28 -36.29
C ALA A 509 -27.62 -5.25 -34.88
N ILE A 510 -26.37 -4.81 -34.81
CA ILE A 510 -25.67 -4.58 -33.53
C ILE A 510 -26.27 -3.38 -32.80
N ARG A 511 -26.63 -2.31 -33.52
CA ARG A 511 -27.37 -1.17 -32.99
C ARG A 511 -28.68 -1.57 -32.30
N GLU A 512 -29.48 -2.43 -32.93
CA GLU A 512 -30.72 -2.93 -32.31
C GLU A 512 -30.45 -3.83 -31.10
N TYR A 513 -29.38 -4.62 -31.13
CA TYR A 513 -29.00 -5.49 -30.03
C TYR A 513 -28.63 -4.69 -28.76
N PHE A 514 -27.80 -3.67 -28.88
CA PHE A 514 -27.43 -2.82 -27.73
C PHE A 514 -28.59 -1.92 -27.28
N ARG A 515 -29.40 -1.38 -28.21
CA ARG A 515 -30.60 -0.58 -27.88
C ARG A 515 -31.64 -1.39 -27.08
N ASN A 516 -31.73 -2.70 -27.31
CA ASN A 516 -32.63 -3.59 -26.57
C ASN A 516 -32.01 -4.18 -25.29
N GLY A 517 -30.85 -3.69 -24.85
CA GLY A 517 -30.20 -4.12 -23.60
C GLY A 517 -29.33 -5.37 -23.71
N GLY A 518 -29.02 -5.84 -24.93
CA GLY A 518 -28.19 -7.02 -25.17
C GLY A 518 -26.75 -6.93 -24.66
N GLY A 519 -26.27 -5.72 -24.33
CA GLY A 519 -24.95 -5.49 -23.73
C GLY A 519 -24.92 -5.42 -22.20
N ARG A 520 -26.06 -5.47 -21.50
CA ARG A 520 -26.03 -5.40 -20.03
C ARG A 520 -25.70 -6.77 -19.45
N PRO A 521 -24.66 -6.93 -18.61
CA PRO A 521 -24.51 -8.16 -17.84
C PRO A 521 -25.76 -8.34 -16.96
N ASN A 522 -26.29 -9.57 -16.91
CA ASN A 522 -27.39 -9.95 -16.01
C ASN A 522 -26.94 -10.01 -14.56
#